data_AF-A0A7L4P4P6-F1
#
_entry.id   AF-A0A7L4P4P6-F1
#
_cell.length_a   1.000
_cell.length_b   1.000
_cell.length_c   1.000
_cell.angle_alpha   90.00
_cell.angle_beta   90.00
_cell.angle_gamma   90.00
#
_symmetry.space_group_name_H-M   'P 1'
#
loop_
_entity.id
_entity.type
_entity.pdbx_description
1 polymer ?
#
loop_
_entity_poly.entity_id
_entity_poly.type
_entity_poly.pdbx_seq_one_letter_code
_entity_poly.pdbx_strand_id
1 'polypeptide(L)'
;MVEILIDEDACVGCGSCVDDCPNDVYKMNEERWKTEVIKAEDCMACLSCHEICPAQAMTHKDIHVAKRLYIDRRVNHVLERII
;
A
#
# COMPACT_ATOMS: atom_id res chain seq x y z
N MET A 1 8.25 9.70 -2.41
CA MET A 1 8.41 8.23 -2.47
C MET A 1 7.45 7.68 -1.45
N VAL A 2 6.73 6.61 -1.76
CA VAL A 2 5.64 6.12 -0.91
C VAL A 2 6.23 5.64 0.41
N GLU A 3 5.71 6.10 1.53
CA GLU A 3 6.07 5.59 2.85
C GLU A 3 5.09 4.46 3.22
N ILE A 4 5.61 3.29 3.55
CA ILE A 4 4.82 2.10 3.90
C ILE A 4 5.02 1.79 5.38
N LEU A 5 3.94 1.74 6.15
CA LEU A 5 3.93 1.43 7.56
C LEU A 5 3.16 0.13 7.78
N ILE A 6 3.74 -0.77 8.57
CA ILE A 6 3.11 -2.04 8.97
C ILE A 6 2.93 -1.99 10.48
N ASP A 7 1.70 -2.14 10.95
CA ASP A 7 1.37 -2.38 12.35
C ASP A 7 1.76 -3.82 12.69
N GLU A 8 2.84 -3.96 13.47
CA GLU A 8 3.37 -5.27 13.86
C GLU A 8 2.43 -6.02 14.80
N ASP A 9 1.60 -5.34 15.59
CA ASP A 9 0.65 -5.97 16.50
C ASP A 9 -0.55 -6.52 15.73
N ALA A 10 -1.02 -5.78 14.72
CA ALA A 10 -2.11 -6.21 13.85
C ALA A 10 -1.67 -7.28 12.83
N CYS A 11 -0.42 -7.24 12.35
CA CYS A 11 0.06 -8.17 11.32
C CYS A 11 0.02 -9.62 11.82
N VAL A 12 -0.82 -10.46 11.22
CA VAL A 12 -0.95 -11.89 11.59
C VAL A 12 0.03 -12.82 10.87
N GLY A 13 0.95 -12.28 10.05
CA GLY A 13 1.94 -13.08 9.34
C GLY A 13 1.37 -14.03 8.27
N CYS A 14 0.24 -13.66 7.65
CA CYS A 14 -0.44 -14.53 6.67
C CYS A 14 0.25 -14.62 5.29
N GLY A 15 1.18 -13.72 4.97
CA GLY A 15 1.92 -13.74 3.70
C GLY A 15 1.18 -13.21 2.47
N SER A 16 -0.12 -12.92 2.53
CA SER A 16 -0.90 -12.52 1.34
C SER A 16 -0.36 -11.28 0.62
N CYS A 17 0.20 -10.32 1.35
CA CYS A 17 0.82 -9.13 0.75
C CYS A 17 2.15 -9.43 0.02
N VAL A 18 2.86 -10.48 0.44
CA VAL A 18 4.09 -10.95 -0.22
C VAL A 18 3.72 -11.63 -1.53
N ASP A 19 2.70 -12.50 -1.52
CA ASP A 19 2.24 -13.22 -2.72
C ASP A 19 1.57 -12.30 -3.75
N ASP A 20 0.82 -11.29 -3.30
CA ASP A 20 0.06 -10.38 -4.17
C ASP A 20 0.93 -9.29 -4.82
N CYS A 21 2.07 -8.94 -4.22
CA CYS A 21 2.87 -7.83 -4.71
C CYS A 21 3.69 -8.21 -5.96
N PRO A 22 3.39 -7.66 -7.15
CA PRO A 22 4.12 -8.02 -8.37
C PRO A 22 5.55 -7.47 -8.43
N ASN A 23 5.90 -6.56 -7.53
CA ASN A 23 7.21 -5.89 -7.48
C ASN A 23 8.10 -6.43 -6.34
N ASP A 24 7.68 -7.50 -5.64
CA ASP A 24 8.43 -8.10 -4.53
C ASP A 24 8.86 -7.06 -3.47
N VAL A 25 7.97 -6.11 -3.14
CA VAL A 25 8.23 -5.04 -2.15
C VAL A 25 8.37 -5.61 -0.73
N TYR A 26 7.76 -6.77 -0.48
CA TYR A 26 7.63 -7.36 0.84
C TYR A 26 8.33 -8.71 0.92
N LYS A 27 8.73 -9.08 2.14
CA LYS A 27 9.22 -10.42 2.46
C LYS A 27 8.68 -10.87 3.82
N MET A 28 8.52 -12.17 4.01
CA MET A 28 8.29 -12.74 5.34
C MET A 28 9.59 -12.80 6.12
N ASN A 29 9.57 -12.27 7.34
CA ASN A 29 10.59 -12.55 8.36
C ASN A 29 10.22 -13.87 9.03
N GLU A 30 11.04 -14.90 8.81
CA GLU A 30 10.82 -16.26 9.34
C GLU A 30 11.01 -16.37 10.86
N GLU A 31 11.80 -15.47 11.46
CA GLU A 31 12.06 -15.47 12.91
C GLU A 31 10.91 -14.81 13.68
N ARG A 32 10.41 -13.67 13.17
CA ARG A 32 9.35 -12.88 13.82
C ARG A 32 7.94 -13.30 13.39
N TRP A 33 7.83 -14.06 12.30
CA TRP A 33 6.57 -14.40 11.63
C TRP A 33 5.75 -13.16 11.26
N LYS A 34 6.43 -12.13 10.73
CA LYS A 34 5.84 -10.85 10.32
C LYS A 34 6.31 -10.48 8.92
N THR A 35 5.53 -9.65 8.24
CA THR A 35 5.91 -9.07 6.96
C THR A 35 6.88 -7.90 7.19
N GLU A 36 7.91 -7.83 6.36
CA GLU A 36 8.86 -6.71 6.31
C GLU A 36 8.85 -6.07 4.92
N VAL A 37 9.07 -4.75 4.89
CA VAL A 37 9.23 -3.98 3.66
C VAL A 37 10.71 -4.00 3.26
N ILE A 38 11.03 -4.58 2.11
CA ILE A 38 12.42 -4.75 1.65
C ILE A 38 12.80 -3.81 0.52
N LYS A 39 11.83 -3.34 -0.28
CA LYS A 39 12.05 -2.50 -1.47
C LYS A 39 10.94 -1.46 -1.62
N ALA A 40 10.84 -0.54 -0.66
CA ALA A 40 9.79 0.47 -0.66
C ALA A 40 9.85 1.37 -1.91
N GLU A 41 11.03 1.57 -2.48
CA GLU A 41 11.29 2.33 -3.69
C GLU A 41 10.61 1.76 -4.95
N ASP A 42 10.39 0.44 -4.99
CA ASP A 42 9.74 -0.25 -6.11
C ASP A 42 8.20 -0.26 -5.98
N CYS A 43 7.66 0.33 -4.91
CA CYS A 43 6.23 0.41 -4.69
C CYS A 43 5.57 1.37 -5.69
N MET A 44 4.63 0.84 -6.49
CA MET A 44 3.82 1.62 -7.43
C MET A 44 2.53 2.22 -6.83
N ALA A 45 2.35 2.14 -5.51
CA ALA A 45 1.15 2.59 -4.80
C ALA A 45 -0.19 2.07 -5.37
N CYS A 46 -0.24 0.80 -5.79
CA CYS A 46 -1.49 0.20 -6.27
C CYS A 46 -2.49 -0.11 -5.14
N LEU A 47 -2.03 -0.11 -3.88
CA LEU A 47 -2.80 -0.40 -2.67
C LEU A 47 -3.40 -1.81 -2.56
N SER A 48 -3.12 -2.71 -3.50
CA SER A 48 -3.63 -4.10 -3.47
C SER A 48 -3.29 -4.83 -2.17
N CYS A 49 -2.05 -4.67 -1.71
CA CYS A 49 -1.60 -5.19 -0.41
C CYS A 49 -2.46 -4.71 0.77
N HIS A 50 -2.88 -3.43 0.81
CA HIS A 50 -3.73 -2.88 1.87
C HIS A 50 -5.11 -3.56 1.86
N GLU A 51 -5.70 -3.70 0.68
CA GLU A 51 -7.02 -4.31 0.49
C GLU A 51 -7.03 -5.81 0.81
N ILE A 52 -6.00 -6.56 0.39
CA ILE A 52 -5.94 -8.00 0.61
C ILE A 52 -5.60 -8.36 2.07
N CYS A 53 -5.06 -7.42 2.85
CA CYS A 53 -4.65 -7.69 4.22
C CYS A 53 -5.87 -7.97 5.12
N PRO A 54 -6.06 -9.21 5.60
CA PRO A 54 -7.23 -9.55 6.41
C PRO A 54 -7.23 -8.84 7.77
N ALA A 55 -6.06 -8.46 8.26
CA ALA A 55 -5.88 -7.75 9.52
C ALA A 55 -5.81 -6.22 9.36
N GLN A 56 -5.89 -5.71 8.12
CA GLN A 56 -5.79 -4.28 7.80
C GLN A 56 -4.55 -3.60 8.43
N ALA A 57 -3.42 -4.31 8.44
CA ALA A 57 -2.22 -3.93 9.18
C ALA A 57 -1.30 -2.93 8.45
N MET A 58 -1.63 -2.50 7.22
CA MET A 58 -0.73 -1.69 6.39
C MET A 58 -1.29 -0.31 6.11
N THR A 59 -0.43 0.70 6.09
CA THR A 59 -0.78 2.08 5.72
C THR A 59 0.26 2.64 4.75
N HIS A 60 -0.20 3.34 3.72
CA HIS A 60 0.65 4.00 2.73
C HIS A 60 0.48 5.51 2.81
N LYS A 61 1.57 6.27 2.88
CA LYS A 61 1.60 7.74 2.86
C LYS A 61 2.38 8.26 1.66
N ASP A 62 2.23 9.56 1.39
CA ASP A 62 2.89 10.27 0.29
C ASP A 62 2.63 9.67 -1.10
N ILE A 63 1.43 9.10 -1.28
CA ILE A 63 0.98 8.61 -2.57
C ILE A 63 0.67 9.80 -3.47
N HIS A 64 1.35 9.85 -4.61
CA HIS A 64 0.97 10.77 -5.66
C HIS A 64 -0.26 10.22 -6.40
N VAL A 65 -1.45 10.72 -6.04
CA VAL A 65 -2.67 10.37 -6.75
C VAL A 65 -2.58 10.93 -8.16
N ALA A 66 -2.58 10.05 -9.17
CA ALA A 66 -2.67 10.47 -10.56
C ALA A 66 -3.95 11.28 -10.73
N LYS A 67 -3.80 12.61 -10.88
CA LYS A 67 -4.94 13.47 -11.21
C LYS A 67 -5.49 12.96 -12.53
N ARG A 68 -6.74 12.50 -12.53
CA ARG A 68 -7.41 12.04 -13.74
C ARG A 68 -7.64 13.26 -14.65
N LEU A 69 -6.67 13.53 -15.53
CA LEU A 69 -6.71 14.65 -16.47
C LEU A 69 -7.87 14.54 -17.49
N TYR A 70 -8.50 13.37 -17.57
CA TYR A 70 -9.62 13.05 -18.46
C TYR A 70 -11.01 13.14 -17.80
N ILE A 71 -11.13 13.54 -16.53
CA ILE A 71 -12.46 13.86 -16.01
C ILE A 71 -12.78 15.32 -16.28
N ASP A 72 -14.05 15.55 -16.65
CA ASP A 72 -14.69 16.86 -16.67
C ASP A 72 -14.18 17.76 -15.52
N ARG A 73 -13.87 19.02 -15.83
CA ARG A 73 -13.30 19.99 -14.88
C ARG A 73 -14.10 20.07 -13.56
N ARG A 74 -15.41 19.82 -13.60
CA ARG A 74 -16.27 19.76 -12.43
C ARG A 74 -15.88 18.63 -11.49
N VAL A 75 -15.57 17.44 -12.01
CA VAL A 75 -15.19 16.30 -11.16
C VAL A 75 -13.80 16.49 -10.58
N ASN A 76 -12.86 17.05 -11.36
CA ASN A 76 -11.53 17.38 -10.81
C ASN A 76 -11.65 18.39 -9.65
N HIS A 77 -12.48 19.42 -9.77
CA HIS A 77 -12.74 20.36 -8.70
C HIS A 77 -13.39 19.73 -7.45
N VAL A 78 -14.23 18.71 -7.62
CA VAL A 78 -14.82 17.98 -6.50
C VAL A 78 -13.78 17.10 -5.79
N LEU A 79 -12.91 16.40 -6.54
CA LEU A 79 -11.86 15.56 -5.96
C LEU A 79 -10.84 16.38 -5.17
N GLU A 80 -10.45 17.57 -5.62
CA GLU A 80 -9.55 18.48 -4.88
C GLU A 80 -10.11 18.97 -3.54
N ARG A 81 -11.40 18.75 -3.26
CA ARG A 81 -12.04 19.13 -1.99
C ARG A 81 -12.22 17.98 -1.01
N ILE A 82 -12.02 16.74 -1.45
CA ILE A 82 -12.32 15.52 -0.69
C ILE A 82 -11.02 14.82 -0.25
N ILE A 83 -9.97 14.96 -1.05
CA ILE A 83 -8.60 14.50 -0.77
C ILE A 83 -7.83 15.65 -0.13
#